data_AF-A0A7X0JQA2-F1
#
_entry.id   AF-A0A7X0JQA2-F1
#
_cell.length_a   1.000
_cell.length_b   1.000
_cell.length_c   1.000
_cell.angle_alpha   90.00
_cell.angle_beta   90.00
_cell.angle_gamma   90.00
#
_symmetry.space_group_name_H-M   'P 1'
#
loop_
_entity.id
_entity.type
_entity.pdbx_description
1 polymer ?
#
loop_
_entity_poly.entity_id
_entity_poly.type
_entity_poly.pdbx_seq_one_letter_code
_entity_poly.pdbx_strand_id
1 'polypeptide(L)'
;MPVSDNRFFHRRTRAKKNVLTGADRRGYQGSREAMTDYFTGVEQPRVERAAVMIRTMKFIRSGEHKAPAAGMTAKSHALYEFLMASARIELSEKELFSVTVADAKAYLGIQHCGRLREYVEAINNTEVTYDFRIKGYARSQPVPLLSCSFETDEKTDEQRIAYSMPSPVRDVILKSRQYAMLEINAFRNFSCKYTARLYPRLALLAGMDIRKSLVYRPEELAEQLGWVWTGKFHFGNFFNRVMKPVLEDLRHVYRFRVSYDVKQGSGRGSPIAEIVLSVTRATKKLREYPKATISDFELQFIRAYDLHIPPRIRPSEDLLRHAASKTGLEALDIQNRWKDAYKRIAANPDAPIGRSGTVTGHYILLALAGPRGVGEAFETWIEDYEPPILVAGQTAIVDADDVAAPVIYAPSPRSRSRIELAKEEAERVLHALNGFDPSGAYRPKFPISAFYFESYCDPDIPIWAWIDASQNVAAALGVLAQAELDTLKIHLRRMMSAIATQDFAKVEEIACEILSEARLAPARPRFPKRQGNSSIIGNDEAIACNSGCVDLESADALGH
;
A
#
# COMPACT_ATOMS: atom_id res chain seq x y z
N MET A 1 -15.02 -13.18 15.94
CA MET A 1 -14.03 -12.37 15.20
C MET A 1 -14.74 -11.72 14.02
N PRO A 2 -14.79 -10.38 13.88
CA PRO A 2 -15.46 -9.79 12.75
C PRO A 2 -14.51 -9.73 11.55
N VAL A 3 -14.99 -10.29 10.45
CA VAL A 3 -14.37 -10.28 9.12
C VAL A 3 -14.32 -8.83 8.63
N SER A 4 -13.14 -8.35 8.23
CA SER A 4 -12.95 -7.05 7.59
C SER A 4 -13.61 -7.05 6.21
N ASP A 5 -14.87 -6.58 6.13
CA ASP A 5 -15.61 -6.51 4.88
C ASP A 5 -15.12 -5.34 4.02
N ASN A 6 -14.12 -5.63 3.20
CA ASN A 6 -13.53 -4.71 2.23
C ASN A 6 -14.22 -4.92 0.87
N ARG A 7 -15.40 -4.30 0.70
CA ARG A 7 -16.10 -3.97 -0.58
C ARG A 7 -17.46 -3.41 -0.17
N PHE A 8 -17.88 -2.20 -0.57
CA PHE A 8 -18.62 -1.95 -1.81
C PHE A 8 -18.56 -0.45 -2.14
N PHE A 9 -18.04 -0.09 -3.31
CA PHE A 9 -18.36 1.21 -3.92
C PHE A 9 -19.82 1.14 -4.39
N HIS A 10 -20.73 1.83 -3.72
CA HIS A 10 -22.08 2.02 -4.25
C HIS A 10 -21.98 2.80 -5.58
N ARG A 11 -22.27 2.10 -6.68
CA ARG A 11 -22.41 2.68 -8.02
C ARG A 11 -23.65 3.55 -8.02
N ARG A 12 -23.51 4.82 -7.64
CA ARG A 12 -24.61 5.80 -7.67
C ARG A 12 -25.04 6.02 -9.12
N THR A 13 -26.34 5.85 -9.37
CA THR A 13 -27.00 6.25 -10.62
C THR A 13 -26.83 7.75 -10.83
N ARG A 14 -26.65 8.14 -12.10
CA ARG A 14 -26.25 9.47 -12.59
C ARG A 14 -27.37 10.52 -12.42
N ALA A 15 -27.88 10.70 -11.20
CA ALA A 15 -28.85 11.74 -10.88
C ALA A 15 -28.16 13.12 -10.82
N LYS A 16 -28.80 14.12 -11.45
CA LYS A 16 -28.48 15.57 -11.51
C LYS A 16 -27.29 16.02 -10.66
N LYS A 17 -26.15 16.37 -11.30
CA LYS A 17 -25.02 17.20 -10.80
C LYS A 17 -24.94 17.36 -9.26
N ASN A 18 -24.89 16.26 -8.51
CA ASN A 18 -24.66 16.35 -7.08
C ASN A 18 -23.20 16.71 -6.90
N VAL A 19 -22.94 17.98 -6.58
CA VAL A 19 -21.60 18.47 -6.26
C VAL A 19 -21.15 17.72 -5.02
N LEU A 20 -20.14 16.85 -5.15
CA LEU A 20 -19.61 16.06 -4.05
C LEU A 20 -19.27 16.96 -2.86
N THR A 21 -19.84 16.63 -1.70
CA THR A 21 -19.59 17.34 -0.45
C THR A 21 -18.70 16.51 0.48
N GLY A 22 -18.29 17.07 1.61
CA GLY A 22 -17.56 16.34 2.65
C GLY A 22 -18.28 15.13 3.20
N ALA A 23 -19.62 15.17 3.24
CA ALA A 23 -20.44 14.03 3.66
C ALA A 23 -20.35 12.84 2.69
N ASP A 24 -20.11 13.10 1.40
CA ASP A 24 -19.95 12.05 0.39
C ASP A 24 -18.52 11.47 0.34
N ARG A 25 -17.58 12.09 1.06
CA ARG A 25 -16.15 11.77 1.00
C ARG A 25 -15.72 11.14 2.31
N ARG A 26 -14.97 10.03 2.23
CA ARG A 26 -14.28 9.44 3.39
C ARG A 26 -13.34 10.45 4.06
N GLY A 27 -12.70 11.30 3.26
CA GLY A 27 -11.80 12.36 3.71
C GLY A 27 -10.53 11.92 4.43
N TYR A 28 -10.27 10.62 4.48
CA TYR A 28 -9.03 10.03 4.95
C TYR A 28 -8.47 9.11 3.86
N GLN A 29 -7.17 9.18 3.63
CA GLN A 29 -6.45 8.38 2.63
C GLN A 29 -5.25 7.70 3.29
N GLY A 30 -5.40 6.41 3.53
CA GLY A 30 -4.37 5.50 4.03
C GLY A 30 -4.97 4.38 4.87
N SER A 31 -4.15 3.47 5.37
CA SER A 31 -4.52 2.57 6.47
C SER A 31 -4.60 3.33 7.80
N ARG A 32 -5.35 2.82 8.79
CA ARG A 32 -5.43 3.46 10.12
C ARG A 32 -4.14 3.24 10.89
N GLU A 33 -3.57 2.06 10.69
CA GLU A 33 -2.32 1.57 11.25
C GLU A 33 -1.14 2.46 10.84
N ALA A 34 -1.15 3.00 9.61
CA ALA A 34 -0.10 3.91 9.15
C ALA A 34 -0.02 5.24 9.92
N MET A 35 -1.04 5.62 10.69
CA MET A 35 -0.92 6.77 11.61
C MET A 35 -0.02 6.42 12.79
N THR A 36 -0.19 5.24 13.38
CA THR A 36 0.52 4.83 14.59
C THR A 36 1.84 4.12 14.31
N ASP A 37 2.04 3.61 13.09
CA ASP A 37 3.28 3.00 12.67
C ASP A 37 4.41 4.05 12.58
N TYR A 38 5.32 3.98 13.55
CA TYR A 38 6.46 4.86 13.65
C TYR A 38 7.56 4.49 12.65
N PHE A 39 7.72 3.20 12.37
CA PHE A 39 8.96 2.64 11.79
C PHE A 39 8.87 2.40 10.29
N THR A 40 7.71 2.04 9.76
CA THR A 40 7.67 1.66 8.35
C THR A 40 7.79 2.88 7.44
N GLY A 41 7.15 4.01 7.75
CA GLY A 41 7.23 5.25 6.96
C GLY A 41 6.80 5.13 5.48
N VAL A 42 6.48 3.91 5.03
CA VAL A 42 6.13 3.53 3.66
C VAL A 42 4.81 4.17 3.26
N GLU A 43 3.86 4.19 4.20
CA GLU A 43 2.59 4.84 4.01
C GLU A 43 2.56 6.21 4.70
N GLN A 44 2.14 7.22 3.93
CA GLN A 44 1.96 8.59 4.40
C GLN A 44 0.46 8.88 4.43
N PRO A 45 -0.22 8.61 5.56
CA PRO A 45 -1.65 8.82 5.70
C PRO A 45 -1.99 10.30 5.57
N ARG A 46 -3.13 10.59 4.96
CA ARG A 46 -3.57 11.95 4.70
C ARG A 46 -5.01 12.18 5.10
N VAL A 47 -5.29 13.39 5.57
CA VAL A 47 -6.65 13.84 5.91
C VAL A 47 -7.05 15.06 5.08
N GLU A 48 -8.32 15.14 4.73
CA GLU A 48 -8.95 16.32 4.18
C GLU A 48 -9.24 17.35 5.27
N ARG A 49 -8.83 18.60 5.05
CA ARG A 49 -9.26 19.75 5.86
C ARG A 49 -9.98 20.77 4.99
N ALA A 50 -11.17 21.20 5.42
CA ALA A 50 -12.00 22.12 4.66
C ALA A 50 -11.28 23.46 4.41
N ALA A 51 -11.28 23.93 3.15
CA ALA A 51 -10.56 25.14 2.75
C ALA A 51 -11.03 26.39 3.50
N VAL A 52 -12.32 26.47 3.83
CA VAL A 52 -12.87 27.58 4.63
C VAL A 52 -12.26 27.60 6.03
N MET A 53 -12.11 26.45 6.70
CA MET A 53 -11.43 26.37 7.99
C MET A 53 -9.98 26.84 7.87
N ILE A 54 -9.26 26.41 6.84
CA ILE A 54 -7.85 26.79 6.62
C ILE A 54 -7.70 28.31 6.43
N ARG A 55 -8.62 28.93 5.69
CA ARG A 55 -8.57 30.35 5.36
C ARG A 55 -8.99 31.25 6.53
N THR A 56 -9.99 30.82 7.31
CA THR A 56 -10.67 31.72 8.26
C THR A 56 -10.38 31.43 9.71
N MET A 57 -9.72 30.31 10.03
CA MET A 57 -9.31 29.99 11.40
C MET A 57 -8.33 31.04 11.93
N LYS A 58 -8.65 31.59 13.10
CA LYS A 58 -7.76 32.47 13.87
C LYS A 58 -7.71 31.99 15.31
N PHE A 59 -6.50 31.86 15.85
CA PHE A 59 -6.31 31.55 17.27
C PHE A 59 -6.58 32.81 18.09
N ILE A 60 -7.42 32.70 19.11
CA ILE A 60 -7.73 33.83 19.98
C ILE A 60 -6.56 34.03 20.94
N ARG A 61 -6.25 35.30 21.22
CA ARG A 61 -5.41 35.70 22.35
C ARG A 61 -6.33 35.93 23.56
N SER A 62 -6.54 34.93 24.42
CA SER A 62 -7.04 35.15 25.79
C SER A 62 -6.21 36.23 26.47
N GLY A 63 -6.92 37.02 27.28
CA GLY A 63 -6.51 38.34 27.78
C GLY A 63 -5.23 38.38 28.60
N GLU A 64 -4.96 39.59 29.09
CA GLU A 64 -3.72 40.26 29.57
C GLU A 64 -2.47 39.45 29.97
N HIS A 65 -2.54 38.18 30.35
CA HIS A 65 -1.36 37.40 30.76
C HIS A 65 -1.25 35.97 30.21
N LYS A 66 -2.18 35.47 29.40
CA LYS A 66 -2.07 34.12 28.82
C LYS A 66 -2.58 34.08 27.38
N ALA A 67 -1.69 34.12 26.40
CA ALA A 67 -2.06 33.74 25.03
C ALA A 67 -2.46 32.24 25.01
N PRO A 68 -3.66 31.83 24.59
CA PRO A 68 -4.12 30.45 24.39
C PRO A 68 -3.21 29.71 23.43
N ALA A 69 -2.75 30.43 22.41
CA ALA A 69 -1.70 30.02 21.49
C ALA A 69 -0.34 29.73 22.17
N ALA A 70 -0.12 30.13 23.42
CA ALA A 70 1.08 29.77 24.19
C ALA A 70 1.05 28.32 24.64
N GLY A 71 -0.12 27.78 25.03
CA GLY A 71 -0.27 26.40 25.51
C GLY A 71 -0.17 25.34 24.40
N MET A 72 -0.60 25.66 23.17
CA MET A 72 -0.47 24.72 22.04
C MET A 72 0.98 24.59 21.59
N THR A 73 1.63 23.50 21.99
CA THR A 73 2.93 23.08 21.49
C THR A 73 2.80 22.43 20.10
N ALA A 74 3.92 22.14 19.43
CA ALA A 74 3.90 21.40 18.17
C ALA A 74 3.27 20.00 18.35
N LYS A 75 3.53 19.33 19.47
CA LYS A 75 2.95 18.01 19.79
C LYS A 75 1.46 18.10 20.14
N SER A 76 1.00 19.17 20.80
CA SER A 76 -0.43 19.41 21.01
C SER A 76 -1.16 19.60 19.67
N HIS A 77 -0.54 20.31 18.72
CA HIS A 77 -1.06 20.42 17.35
C HIS A 77 -1.06 19.07 16.63
N ALA A 78 0.01 18.27 16.76
CA ALA A 78 0.05 16.94 16.17
C ALA A 78 -1.08 16.06 16.71
N LEU A 79 -1.33 16.07 18.02
CA LEU A 79 -2.43 15.36 18.65
C LEU A 79 -3.78 15.82 18.09
N TYR A 80 -4.01 17.13 18.01
CA TYR A 80 -5.23 17.68 17.41
C TYR A 80 -5.46 17.15 15.99
N GLU A 81 -4.44 17.16 15.12
CA GLU A 81 -4.60 16.68 13.75
C GLU A 81 -4.81 15.15 13.68
N PHE A 82 -4.22 14.38 14.60
CA PHE A 82 -4.49 12.94 14.73
C PHE A 82 -5.92 12.65 15.16
N LEU A 83 -6.44 13.37 16.16
CA LEU A 83 -7.84 13.27 16.58
C LEU A 83 -8.77 13.65 15.42
N MET A 84 -8.49 14.74 14.71
CA MET A 84 -9.28 15.14 13.53
C MET A 84 -9.21 14.10 12.40
N ALA A 85 -8.05 13.47 12.17
CA ALA A 85 -7.89 12.41 11.19
C ALA A 85 -8.72 11.17 11.54
N SER A 86 -8.67 10.74 12.81
CA SER A 86 -9.48 9.63 13.30
C SER A 86 -10.97 9.93 13.19
N ALA A 87 -11.42 11.12 13.62
CA ALA A 87 -12.82 11.52 13.51
C ALA A 87 -13.30 11.56 12.05
N ARG A 88 -12.43 11.97 11.11
CA ARG A 88 -12.82 12.11 9.70
C ARG A 88 -13.31 10.80 9.08
N ILE A 89 -12.82 9.65 9.55
CA ILE A 89 -13.21 8.31 9.08
C ILE A 89 -14.71 8.05 9.33
N GLU A 90 -15.25 8.52 10.44
CA GLU A 90 -16.63 8.21 10.91
C GLU A 90 -17.51 9.47 11.08
N LEU A 91 -17.02 10.62 10.58
CA LEU A 91 -17.62 11.94 10.84
C LEU A 91 -19.07 12.08 10.36
N SER A 92 -19.44 11.34 9.32
CA SER A 92 -20.82 11.34 8.80
C SER A 92 -21.82 10.67 9.74
N GLU A 93 -21.35 9.76 10.58
CA GLU A 93 -22.20 8.85 11.37
C GLU A 93 -22.21 9.21 12.86
N LYS A 94 -21.11 9.77 13.37
CA LYS A 94 -20.92 10.03 14.79
C LYS A 94 -20.62 11.50 15.08
N GLU A 95 -20.86 11.90 16.32
CA GLU A 95 -20.52 13.24 16.85
C GLU A 95 -19.52 13.17 18.03
N LEU A 96 -19.55 12.04 18.76
CA LEU A 96 -18.57 11.70 19.78
C LEU A 96 -17.62 10.63 19.21
N PHE A 97 -16.33 10.90 19.33
CA PHE A 97 -15.27 10.05 18.81
C PHE A 97 -14.36 9.61 19.95
N SER A 98 -13.62 8.53 19.74
CA SER A 98 -12.60 8.10 20.69
C SER A 98 -11.40 7.48 20.00
N VAL A 99 -10.24 7.61 20.65
CA VAL A 99 -9.00 6.92 20.30
C VAL A 99 -8.40 6.32 21.55
N THR A 100 -7.66 5.23 21.43
CA THR A 100 -6.97 4.63 22.57
C THR A 100 -5.80 5.52 23.00
N VAL A 101 -5.49 5.55 24.30
CA VAL A 101 -4.30 6.25 24.80
C VAL A 101 -3.02 5.64 24.21
N ALA A 102 -3.01 4.33 23.96
CA ALA A 102 -1.90 3.63 23.32
C ALA A 102 -1.62 4.17 21.90
N ASP A 103 -2.65 4.31 21.06
CA ASP A 103 -2.52 4.83 19.70
C ASP A 103 -2.03 6.27 19.68
N ALA A 104 -2.61 7.13 20.54
CA ALA A 104 -2.20 8.53 20.65
C ALA A 104 -0.73 8.66 21.06
N LYS A 105 -0.27 7.83 22.01
CA LYS A 105 1.14 7.79 22.44
C LYS A 105 2.06 7.30 21.33
N ALA A 106 1.67 6.25 20.61
CA ALA A 106 2.42 5.69 19.49
C ALA A 106 2.60 6.73 18.37
N TYR A 107 1.52 7.38 17.95
CA TYR A 107 1.56 8.44 16.93
C TYR A 107 2.45 9.62 17.35
N LEU A 108 2.35 10.07 18.60
CA LEU A 108 3.13 11.20 19.10
C LEU A 108 4.61 10.86 19.37
N GLY A 109 4.93 9.57 19.52
CA GLY A 109 6.26 9.10 19.94
C GLY A 109 6.56 9.45 21.40
N ILE A 110 5.58 9.29 22.32
CA ILE A 110 5.75 9.57 23.74
C ILE A 110 5.51 8.34 24.62
N GLN A 111 6.26 8.23 25.73
CA GLN A 111 6.15 7.11 26.66
C GLN A 111 5.26 7.41 27.88
N HIS A 112 5.20 8.67 28.34
CA HIS A 112 4.51 9.03 29.59
C HIS A 112 3.11 9.61 29.33
N CYS A 113 2.11 9.11 30.06
CA CYS A 113 0.73 9.61 29.96
C CYS A 113 0.55 11.04 30.48
N GLY A 114 1.43 11.52 31.38
CA GLY A 114 1.39 12.90 31.88
C GLY A 114 1.47 13.94 30.75
N ARG A 115 2.41 13.77 29.82
CA ARG A 115 2.54 14.65 28.63
C ARG A 115 1.29 14.62 27.75
N LEU A 116 0.64 13.46 27.62
CA LEU A 116 -0.59 13.35 26.85
C LEU A 116 -1.72 14.15 27.49
N ARG A 117 -1.85 14.12 28.82
CA ARG A 117 -2.83 14.93 29.56
C ARG A 117 -2.60 16.42 29.36
N GLU A 118 -1.34 16.88 29.42
CA GLU A 118 -0.97 18.27 29.12
C GLU A 118 -1.37 18.68 27.70
N TYR A 119 -1.19 17.79 26.71
CA TYR A 119 -1.59 18.07 25.33
C TYR A 119 -3.11 18.14 25.15
N VAL A 120 -3.85 17.25 25.81
CA VAL A 120 -5.32 17.28 25.84
C VAL A 120 -5.84 18.55 26.52
N GLU A 121 -5.26 18.92 27.66
CA GLU A 121 -5.59 20.17 28.37
C GLU A 121 -5.30 21.39 27.50
N ALA A 122 -4.16 21.42 26.80
CA ALA A 122 -3.83 22.50 25.86
C ALA A 122 -4.88 22.62 24.73
N ILE A 123 -5.39 21.50 24.21
CA ILE A 123 -6.45 21.50 23.19
C ILE A 123 -7.76 22.05 23.77
N ASN A 124 -8.18 21.56 24.94
CA ASN A 124 -9.41 22.01 25.62
C ASN A 124 -9.41 23.51 25.92
N ASN A 125 -8.25 24.04 26.35
CA ASN A 125 -8.09 25.46 26.70
C ASN A 125 -7.85 26.37 25.48
N THR A 126 -7.80 25.81 24.26
CA THR A 126 -7.58 26.59 23.04
C THR A 126 -8.89 26.96 22.38
N GLU A 127 -9.14 28.27 22.27
CA GLU A 127 -10.26 28.81 21.51
C GLU A 127 -9.82 29.40 20.17
N VAL A 128 -10.69 29.28 19.20
CA VAL A 128 -10.49 29.76 17.84
C VAL A 128 -11.73 30.46 17.34
N THR A 129 -11.56 31.45 16.46
CA THR A 129 -12.67 31.97 15.66
C THR A 129 -12.57 31.44 14.24
N TYR A 130 -13.72 31.25 13.63
CA TYR A 130 -13.86 31.01 12.20
C TYR A 130 -14.77 32.08 11.62
N ASP A 131 -14.53 32.47 10.37
CA ASP A 131 -15.52 33.21 9.56
C ASP A 131 -16.27 32.20 8.70
N PHE A 132 -17.31 31.59 9.28
CA PHE A 132 -18.21 30.71 8.54
C PHE A 132 -19.37 31.55 7.99
N ARG A 133 -19.30 31.87 6.70
CA ARG A 133 -20.42 32.46 5.99
C ARG A 133 -21.40 31.36 5.58
N ILE A 134 -22.33 31.06 6.47
CA ILE A 134 -23.47 30.18 6.18
C ILE A 134 -24.60 31.10 5.67
N LYS A 135 -25.38 30.67 4.68
CA LYS A 135 -26.47 31.48 4.10
C LYS A 135 -27.35 32.09 5.21
N GLY A 136 -27.27 33.41 5.39
CA GLY A 136 -28.07 34.17 6.36
C GLY A 136 -27.44 34.43 7.73
N TYR A 137 -26.31 33.80 8.09
CA TYR A 137 -25.68 33.98 9.40
C TYR A 137 -24.15 34.04 9.30
N ALA A 138 -23.56 35.10 9.82
CA ALA A 138 -22.14 35.17 10.13
C ALA A 138 -21.96 34.82 11.61
N ARG A 139 -21.29 33.69 11.90
CA ARG A 139 -20.88 33.36 13.26
C ARG A 139 -19.38 33.55 13.34
N SER A 140 -18.94 34.55 14.10
CA SER A 140 -17.52 34.82 14.40
C SER A 140 -17.22 34.68 15.90
N GLN A 141 -18.10 34.00 16.65
CA GLN A 141 -17.88 33.78 18.07
C GLN A 141 -16.70 32.83 18.30
N PRO A 142 -15.91 33.05 19.38
CA PRO A 142 -14.99 32.06 19.90
C PRO A 142 -15.66 30.71 20.07
N VAL A 143 -14.98 29.65 19.62
CA VAL A 143 -15.37 28.27 19.89
C VAL A 143 -14.15 27.48 20.36
N PRO A 144 -14.32 26.48 21.23
CA PRO A 144 -13.23 25.60 21.60
C PRO A 144 -12.72 24.83 20.37
N LEU A 145 -11.44 24.49 20.36
CA LEU A 145 -10.83 23.77 19.26
C LEU A 145 -11.39 22.34 19.15
N LEU A 146 -11.42 21.62 20.28
CA LEU A 146 -12.10 20.35 20.54
C LEU A 146 -12.49 20.31 22.02
N SER A 147 -13.48 19.48 22.36
CA SER A 147 -13.77 19.09 23.73
C SER A 147 -13.29 17.67 23.94
N CYS A 148 -12.36 17.44 24.87
CA CYS A 148 -11.69 16.17 25.10
C CYS A 148 -11.76 15.75 26.58
N SER A 149 -11.96 14.46 26.84
CA SER A 149 -11.93 13.82 28.16
C SER A 149 -11.17 12.49 28.09
N PHE A 150 -10.68 12.03 29.25
CA PHE A 150 -10.18 10.66 29.39
C PHE A 150 -11.31 9.79 29.93
N GLU A 151 -11.50 8.64 29.30
CA GLU A 151 -12.46 7.62 29.70
C GLU A 151 -11.70 6.30 29.94
N THR A 152 -12.16 5.50 30.89
CA THR A 152 -11.65 4.15 31.11
C THR A 152 -12.81 3.19 30.88
N ASP A 153 -12.63 2.24 29.97
CA ASP A 153 -13.63 1.21 29.72
C ASP A 153 -13.64 0.23 30.90
N GLU A 154 -14.75 0.18 31.65
CA GLU A 154 -14.88 -0.64 32.87
C GLU A 154 -14.65 -2.14 32.63
N LYS A 155 -14.88 -2.64 31.40
CA LYS A 155 -14.76 -4.06 31.09
C LYS A 155 -13.34 -4.46 30.69
N THR A 156 -12.63 -3.57 30.01
CA THR A 156 -11.31 -3.87 29.44
C THR A 156 -10.17 -3.16 30.15
N ASP A 157 -10.49 -2.22 31.06
CA ASP A 157 -9.57 -1.25 31.67
C ASP A 157 -8.78 -0.42 30.63
N GLU A 158 -9.28 -0.38 29.38
CA GLU A 158 -8.64 0.37 28.31
C GLU A 158 -8.92 1.87 28.46
N GLN A 159 -7.86 2.66 28.60
CA GLN A 159 -7.96 4.11 28.62
C GLN A 159 -8.09 4.69 27.21
N ARG A 160 -9.07 5.58 27.04
CA ARG A 160 -9.39 6.27 25.79
C ARG A 160 -9.40 7.78 25.98
N ILE A 161 -9.12 8.50 24.90
CA ILE A 161 -9.45 9.92 24.78
C ILE A 161 -10.77 10.00 24.04
N ALA A 162 -11.84 10.38 24.73
CA ALA A 162 -13.12 10.71 24.11
C ALA A 162 -13.12 12.20 23.74
N TYR A 163 -13.67 12.53 22.58
CA TYR A 163 -13.66 13.90 22.10
C TYR A 163 -14.80 14.20 21.12
N SER A 164 -15.19 15.47 21.07
CA SER A 164 -16.15 16.00 20.13
C SER A 164 -15.67 17.34 19.57
N MET A 165 -16.18 17.68 18.39
CA MET A 165 -15.91 18.98 17.74
C MET A 165 -17.16 19.85 17.80
N PRO A 166 -17.02 21.19 17.84
CA PRO A 166 -18.17 22.07 17.80
C PRO A 166 -19.05 21.79 16.58
N SER A 167 -20.37 21.69 16.77
CA SER A 167 -21.34 21.41 15.70
C SER A 167 -21.16 22.29 14.45
N PRO A 168 -20.93 23.63 14.56
CA PRO A 168 -20.67 24.46 13.39
C PRO A 168 -19.43 24.05 12.57
N VAL A 169 -18.39 23.53 13.24
CA VAL A 169 -17.16 23.05 12.59
C VAL A 169 -17.46 21.75 11.84
N ARG A 170 -18.14 20.80 12.48
CA ARG A 170 -18.59 19.54 11.86
C ARG A 170 -19.41 19.81 10.59
N ASP A 171 -20.39 20.68 10.70
CA ASP A 171 -21.27 21.09 9.61
C ASP A 171 -20.48 21.63 8.41
N VAL A 172 -19.49 22.47 8.68
CA VAL A 172 -18.64 23.05 7.65
C VAL A 172 -17.77 21.98 6.99
N ILE A 173 -17.23 21.03 7.75
CA ILE A 173 -16.45 19.92 7.19
C ILE A 173 -17.33 19.07 6.27
N LEU A 174 -18.55 18.74 6.68
CA LEU A 174 -19.46 17.91 5.90
C LEU A 174 -20.04 18.63 4.67
N LYS A 175 -20.30 19.95 4.76
CA LYS A 175 -20.88 20.75 3.66
C LYS A 175 -19.84 21.31 2.69
N SER A 176 -18.56 21.32 3.06
CA SER A 176 -17.50 21.88 2.21
C SER A 176 -17.34 21.09 0.91
N ARG A 177 -16.80 21.77 -0.10
CA ARG A 177 -16.50 21.24 -1.44
C ARG A 177 -15.02 21.31 -1.77
N GLN A 178 -14.29 22.18 -1.06
CA GLN A 178 -12.88 22.44 -1.26
C GLN A 178 -12.12 21.97 -0.01
N TYR A 179 -11.06 21.22 -0.23
CA TYR A 179 -10.24 20.63 0.82
C TYR A 179 -8.77 20.75 0.46
N ALA A 180 -7.94 20.87 1.48
CA ALA A 180 -6.53 20.53 1.38
C ALA A 180 -6.32 19.10 1.87
N MET A 181 -5.40 18.37 1.25
CA MET A 181 -4.91 17.10 1.77
C MET A 181 -3.69 17.37 2.64
N LEU A 182 -3.75 16.98 3.91
CA LEU A 182 -2.67 17.16 4.88
C LEU A 182 -1.99 15.83 5.18
N GLU A 183 -0.66 15.80 5.22
CA GLU A 183 0.15 14.64 5.62
C GLU A 183 0.17 14.55 7.14
N ILE A 184 -0.53 13.56 7.70
CA ILE A 184 -0.70 13.42 9.16
C ILE A 184 0.65 13.19 9.83
N ASN A 185 1.47 12.32 9.25
CA ASN A 185 2.80 12.00 9.78
C ASN A 185 3.80 13.16 9.68
N ALA A 186 3.51 14.24 8.94
CA ALA A 186 4.35 15.44 8.97
C ALA A 186 4.20 16.17 10.31
N PHE A 187 2.98 16.27 10.86
CA PHE A 187 2.72 17.02 12.09
C PHE A 187 3.48 16.47 13.30
N ARG A 188 3.58 15.14 13.44
CA ARG A 188 4.33 14.52 14.56
C ARG A 188 5.82 14.88 14.54
N ASN A 189 6.36 15.25 13.37
CA ASN A 189 7.76 15.62 13.18
C ASN A 189 8.00 17.13 13.30
N PHE A 190 6.96 17.95 13.32
CA PHE A 190 7.13 19.39 13.50
C PHE A 190 7.67 19.71 14.89
N SER A 191 8.75 20.49 14.92
CA SER A 191 9.34 21.03 16.14
C SER A 191 8.72 22.38 16.53
N CYS A 192 8.22 23.13 15.54
CA CYS A 192 7.70 24.47 15.68
C CYS A 192 6.16 24.48 15.59
N LYS A 193 5.50 25.01 16.63
CA LYS A 193 4.03 25.12 16.67
C LYS A 193 3.44 25.98 15.55
N TYR A 194 4.22 26.93 15.02
CA TYR A 194 3.79 27.80 13.93
C TYR A 194 3.72 27.05 12.60
N THR A 195 4.48 25.98 12.43
CA THR A 195 4.44 25.12 11.24
C THR A 195 3.06 24.52 11.07
N ALA A 196 2.47 23.99 12.15
CA ALA A 196 1.13 23.41 12.13
C ALA A 196 0.03 24.42 11.71
N ARG A 197 0.28 25.72 11.86
CA ARG A 197 -0.65 26.80 11.48
C ARG A 197 -0.45 27.24 10.04
N LEU A 198 0.81 27.29 9.57
CA LEU A 198 1.13 27.70 8.20
C LEU A 198 0.92 26.56 7.18
N TYR A 199 1.30 25.34 7.56
CA TYR A 199 1.30 24.17 6.67
C TYR A 199 -0.05 23.93 5.97
N PRO A 200 -1.22 23.95 6.65
CA PRO A 200 -2.50 23.75 5.98
C PRO A 200 -2.78 24.75 4.85
N ARG A 201 -2.32 26.00 5.00
CA ARG A 201 -2.47 27.04 3.96
C ARG A 201 -1.59 26.76 2.75
N LEU A 202 -0.35 26.33 2.99
CA LEU A 202 0.59 25.94 1.94
C LEU A 202 0.11 24.67 1.22
N ALA A 203 -0.42 23.68 1.94
CA ALA A 203 -1.01 22.47 1.37
C ALA A 203 -2.26 22.78 0.53
N LEU A 204 -3.11 23.70 1.01
CA LEU A 204 -4.26 24.19 0.25
C LEU A 204 -3.81 24.83 -1.07
N LEU A 205 -2.79 25.68 -1.03
CA LEU A 205 -2.24 26.30 -2.24
C LEU A 205 -1.62 25.27 -3.18
N ALA A 206 -0.85 24.30 -2.66
CA ALA A 206 -0.19 23.26 -3.47
C ALA A 206 -1.19 22.35 -4.21
N GLY A 207 -2.40 22.21 -3.67
CA GLY A 207 -3.52 21.49 -4.30
C GLY A 207 -4.26 22.26 -5.39
N MET A 208 -3.99 23.56 -5.59
CA MET A 208 -4.64 24.37 -6.63
C MET A 208 -3.93 24.23 -7.98
N ASP A 209 -4.71 24.31 -9.07
CA ASP A 209 -4.17 24.34 -10.43
C ASP A 209 -3.42 25.65 -10.70
N ILE A 210 -4.06 26.78 -10.39
CA ILE A 210 -3.43 28.12 -10.44
C ILE A 210 -2.94 28.48 -9.04
N ARG A 211 -1.61 28.51 -8.88
CA ARG A 211 -0.93 28.78 -7.61
C ARG A 211 -0.45 30.22 -7.59
N LYS A 212 -1.13 31.08 -6.84
CA LYS A 212 -0.64 32.43 -6.53
C LYS A 212 0.18 32.36 -5.24
N SER A 213 1.41 32.87 -5.27
CA SER A 213 2.25 32.97 -4.07
C SER A 213 1.53 33.71 -2.95
N LEU A 214 1.72 33.27 -1.71
CA LEU A 214 1.22 33.98 -0.54
C LEU A 214 2.17 35.14 -0.25
N VAL A 215 1.65 36.36 -0.23
CA VAL A 215 2.42 37.56 0.07
C VAL A 215 1.90 38.14 1.37
N TYR A 216 2.79 38.35 2.33
CA TYR A 216 2.45 38.89 3.64
C TYR A 216 3.38 40.02 4.03
N ARG A 217 2.85 41.01 4.75
CA ARG A 217 3.71 41.83 5.62
C ARG A 217 4.19 40.97 6.79
N PRO A 218 5.44 41.13 7.27
CA PRO A 218 5.95 40.32 8.37
C PRO A 218 5.08 40.33 9.64
N GLU A 219 4.54 41.50 10.01
CA GLU A 219 3.66 41.68 11.15
C GLU A 219 2.33 40.94 10.96
N GLU A 220 1.76 41.02 9.76
CA GLU A 220 0.51 40.34 9.42
C GLU A 220 0.69 38.81 9.51
N LEU A 221 1.78 38.28 8.97
CA LEU A 221 2.08 36.85 9.09
C LEU A 221 2.28 36.45 10.54
N ALA A 222 3.01 37.25 11.33
CA ALA A 222 3.19 37.01 12.75
C ALA A 222 1.87 36.96 13.52
N GLU A 223 0.96 37.89 13.26
CA GLU A 223 -0.39 37.90 13.85
C GLU A 223 -1.20 36.67 13.45
N GLN A 224 -1.21 36.33 12.16
CA GLN A 224 -1.92 35.15 11.66
C GLN A 224 -1.39 33.85 12.24
N LEU A 225 -0.08 33.76 12.45
CA LEU A 225 0.56 32.62 13.11
C LEU A 225 0.39 32.68 14.64
N GLY A 226 -0.13 33.76 15.21
CA GLY A 226 -0.26 33.93 16.66
C GLY A 226 1.09 34.03 17.37
N TRP A 227 2.10 34.60 16.71
CA TRP A 227 3.34 35.01 17.37
C TRP A 227 3.06 36.22 18.27
N VAL A 228 3.71 36.24 19.43
CA VAL A 228 3.59 37.32 20.41
C VAL A 228 4.98 37.91 20.59
N TRP A 229 5.07 39.24 20.48
CA TRP A 229 6.30 39.98 20.68
C TRP A 229 6.04 41.15 21.63
N THR A 230 7.11 41.61 22.29
CA THR A 230 7.07 42.75 23.21
C THR A 230 7.67 43.99 22.54
N GLY A 231 7.00 45.14 22.68
CA GLY A 231 7.46 46.40 22.09
C GLY A 231 7.38 46.42 20.56
N LYS A 232 8.38 47.04 19.92
CA LYS A 232 8.44 47.19 18.46
C LYS A 232 8.74 45.85 17.78
N PHE A 233 8.01 45.55 16.71
CA PHE A 233 8.25 44.35 15.91
C PHE A 233 9.69 44.35 15.34
N HIS A 234 10.38 43.22 15.50
CA HIS A 234 11.73 43.03 14.99
C HIS A 234 11.77 41.82 14.04
N PHE A 235 11.91 42.08 12.74
CA PHE A 235 11.88 41.05 11.69
C PHE A 235 12.90 39.94 11.94
N GLY A 236 14.15 40.27 12.32
CA GLY A 236 15.17 39.26 12.59
C GLY A 236 14.79 38.30 13.72
N ASN A 237 14.05 38.77 14.74
CA ASN A 237 13.61 37.92 15.84
C ASN A 237 12.46 37.01 15.40
N PHE A 238 11.49 37.56 14.67
CA PHE A 238 10.42 36.79 14.06
C PHE A 238 10.98 35.71 13.13
N PHE A 239 11.89 36.09 12.23
CA PHE A 239 12.47 35.17 11.26
C PHE A 239 13.23 34.02 11.95
N ASN A 240 14.12 34.33 12.90
CA ASN A 240 14.93 33.31 13.58
C ASN A 240 14.10 32.39 14.49
N ARG A 241 13.06 32.91 15.16
CA ARG A 241 12.25 32.14 16.13
C ARG A 241 11.04 31.45 15.50
N VAL A 242 10.58 31.90 14.34
CA VAL A 242 9.38 31.41 13.68
C VAL A 242 9.70 30.86 12.29
N MET A 243 10.12 31.71 11.36
CA MET A 243 10.23 31.32 9.95
C MET A 243 11.32 30.27 9.71
N LYS A 244 12.50 30.41 10.31
CA LYS A 244 13.59 29.45 10.14
C LYS A 244 13.20 28.05 10.65
N PRO A 245 12.67 27.86 11.88
CA PRO A 245 12.14 26.56 12.31
C PRO A 245 10.99 26.05 11.43
N VAL A 246 10.09 26.92 10.97
CA VAL A 246 8.98 26.53 10.08
C VAL A 246 9.51 25.95 8.77
N LEU A 247 10.50 26.59 8.16
CA LEU A 247 11.10 26.12 6.90
C LEU A 247 11.85 24.79 7.08
N GLU A 248 12.46 24.57 8.25
CA GLU A 248 13.09 23.29 8.59
C GLU A 248 12.05 22.18 8.73
N ASP A 249 11.00 22.42 9.53
CA ASP A 249 9.91 21.46 9.73
C ASP A 249 9.21 21.08 8.42
N LEU A 250 9.04 22.04 7.50
CA LEU A 250 8.40 21.81 6.20
C LEU A 250 9.18 20.84 5.30
N ARG A 251 10.44 20.48 5.64
CA ARG A 251 11.17 19.40 4.96
C ARG A 251 10.55 18.02 5.22
N HIS A 252 9.79 17.87 6.31
CA HIS A 252 9.03 16.65 6.61
C HIS A 252 7.74 16.51 5.77
N VAL A 253 7.43 17.49 4.92
CA VAL A 253 6.32 17.43 3.96
C VAL A 253 6.85 16.89 2.64
N TYR A 254 6.34 15.74 2.19
CA TYR A 254 6.87 15.07 1.01
C TYR A 254 6.23 15.55 -0.29
N ARG A 255 4.97 16.02 -0.25
CA ARG A 255 4.20 16.24 -1.48
C ARG A 255 4.50 17.52 -2.22
N PHE A 256 5.02 18.54 -1.55
CA PHE A 256 5.39 19.78 -2.22
C PHE A 256 6.62 20.37 -1.54
N ARG A 257 7.26 21.29 -2.27
CA ARG A 257 8.36 22.09 -1.76
C ARG A 257 7.89 23.51 -1.60
N VAL A 258 8.45 24.17 -0.59
CA VAL A 258 8.16 25.56 -0.25
C VAL A 258 9.42 26.35 -0.53
N SER A 259 9.31 27.40 -1.34
CA SER A 259 10.33 28.42 -1.47
C SER A 259 9.83 29.71 -0.84
N TYR A 260 10.76 30.52 -0.34
CA TYR A 260 10.45 31.83 0.19
C TYR A 260 11.37 32.87 -0.42
N ASP A 261 10.83 34.09 -0.55
CA ASP A 261 11.57 35.27 -0.93
C ASP A 261 11.17 36.43 -0.01
N VAL A 262 12.08 37.38 0.17
CA VAL A 262 11.90 38.50 1.09
C VAL A 262 12.19 39.80 0.34
N LYS A 263 11.17 40.64 0.18
CA LYS A 263 11.32 41.91 -0.52
C LYS A 263 11.56 43.05 0.44
N GLN A 264 12.60 43.83 0.15
CA GLN A 264 12.94 45.03 0.89
C GLN A 264 12.09 46.22 0.42
N GLY A 265 11.69 47.08 1.35
CA GLY A 265 11.03 48.35 1.08
C GLY A 265 12.02 49.48 0.79
N SER A 266 11.51 50.62 0.33
CA SER A 266 12.29 51.79 -0.11
C SER A 266 12.78 52.74 1.00
N GLY A 267 12.85 52.27 2.26
CA GLY A 267 13.21 53.10 3.41
C GLY A 267 14.68 53.01 3.85
N ARG A 268 15.14 53.95 4.69
CA ARG A 268 16.48 53.89 5.33
C ARG A 268 16.63 52.56 6.10
N GLY A 269 17.68 51.81 5.78
CA GLY A 269 17.92 50.48 6.35
C GLY A 269 17.17 49.34 5.66
N SER A 270 16.52 49.62 4.52
CA SER A 270 15.86 48.63 3.64
C SER A 270 14.99 47.63 4.42
N PRO A 271 14.01 48.10 5.22
CA PRO A 271 13.19 47.22 6.04
C PRO A 271 12.45 46.21 5.16
N ILE A 272 12.24 45.00 5.68
CA ILE A 272 11.50 43.98 4.95
C ILE A 272 10.04 44.40 4.83
N ALA A 273 9.57 44.58 3.60
CA ALA A 273 8.19 44.95 3.30
C ALA A 273 7.29 43.72 3.12
N GLU A 274 7.80 42.68 2.46
CA GLU A 274 7.01 41.50 2.12
C GLU A 274 7.78 40.19 2.30
N ILE A 275 7.08 39.16 2.75
CA ILE A 275 7.49 37.76 2.71
C ILE A 275 6.63 37.08 1.65
N VAL A 276 7.25 36.51 0.63
CA VAL A 276 6.60 35.80 -0.47
C VAL A 276 6.84 34.31 -0.32
N LEU A 277 5.79 33.53 -0.09
CA LEU A 277 5.85 32.07 0.00
C LEU A 277 5.26 31.45 -1.25
N SER A 278 6.05 30.61 -1.92
CA SER A 278 5.64 29.88 -3.13
C SER A 278 5.72 28.39 -2.87
N VAL A 279 4.83 27.62 -3.52
CA VAL A 279 4.79 26.16 -3.39
C VAL A 279 4.79 25.49 -4.75
N THR A 280 5.46 24.35 -4.85
CA THR A 280 5.33 23.49 -6.02
C THR A 280 3.94 22.84 -6.06
N ARG A 281 3.57 22.29 -7.22
CA ARG A 281 2.35 21.47 -7.30
C ARG A 281 2.51 20.26 -6.38
N ALA A 282 1.46 19.93 -5.63
CA ALA A 282 1.45 18.71 -4.85
C ALA A 282 1.65 17.50 -5.77
N THR A 283 2.70 16.71 -5.53
CA THR A 283 2.90 15.41 -6.16
C THR A 283 1.72 14.52 -5.80
N LYS A 284 1.26 13.72 -6.76
CA LYS A 284 0.19 12.74 -6.57
C LYS A 284 0.82 11.35 -6.67
N LYS A 285 0.48 10.46 -5.75
CA LYS A 285 0.79 9.04 -5.95
C LYS A 285 0.05 8.54 -7.17
N LEU A 286 0.58 7.50 -7.83
CA LEU A 286 0.01 6.95 -9.04
C LEU A 286 -1.51 6.67 -8.92
N ARG A 287 -1.93 6.02 -7.84
CA ARG A 287 -3.34 5.66 -7.58
C ARG A 287 -4.29 6.85 -7.40
N GLU A 288 -3.76 8.06 -7.22
CA GLU A 288 -4.56 9.28 -7.06
C GLU A 288 -4.89 9.96 -8.40
N TYR A 289 -4.25 9.55 -9.49
CA TYR A 289 -4.64 9.98 -10.82
C TYR A 289 -6.01 9.37 -11.15
N PRO A 290 -6.86 10.05 -11.95
CA PRO A 290 -8.05 9.38 -12.48
C PRO A 290 -7.64 8.14 -13.29
N LYS A 291 -8.51 7.15 -13.41
CA LYS A 291 -8.28 6.02 -14.32
C LYS A 291 -8.53 6.49 -15.74
N ALA A 292 -7.60 6.23 -16.67
CA ALA A 292 -7.82 6.51 -18.08
C ALA A 292 -9.02 5.68 -18.60
N THR A 293 -9.77 6.24 -19.54
CA THR A 293 -10.74 5.47 -20.32
C THR A 293 -9.98 4.68 -21.37
N ILE A 294 -10.07 3.35 -21.28
CA ILE A 294 -9.43 2.41 -22.20
C ILE A 294 -10.55 1.76 -23.04
N SER A 295 -10.28 1.50 -24.32
CA SER A 295 -11.21 0.76 -25.18
C SER A 295 -11.29 -0.72 -24.79
N ASP A 296 -12.42 -1.38 -25.02
CA ASP A 296 -12.55 -2.82 -24.74
C ASP A 296 -11.55 -3.65 -25.54
N PHE A 297 -11.21 -3.19 -26.75
CA PHE A 297 -10.17 -3.78 -27.59
C PHE A 297 -8.80 -3.71 -26.92
N GLU A 298 -8.36 -2.53 -26.48
CA GLU A 298 -7.08 -2.37 -25.78
C GLU A 298 -7.06 -3.19 -24.48
N LEU A 299 -8.17 -3.28 -23.74
CA LEU A 299 -8.28 -4.16 -22.57
C LEU A 299 -8.11 -5.63 -22.90
N GLN A 300 -8.69 -6.11 -24.02
CA GLN A 300 -8.48 -7.47 -24.49
C GLN A 300 -7.02 -7.71 -24.85
N PHE A 301 -6.35 -6.74 -25.48
CA PHE A 301 -4.91 -6.82 -25.78
C PHE A 301 -4.07 -6.87 -24.52
N ILE A 302 -4.31 -6.00 -23.55
CA ILE A 302 -3.60 -6.01 -22.25
C ILE A 302 -3.71 -7.40 -21.61
N ARG A 303 -4.93 -7.97 -21.57
CA ARG A 303 -5.21 -9.29 -20.98
C ARG A 303 -4.63 -10.48 -21.75
N ALA A 304 -4.65 -10.42 -23.09
CA ALA A 304 -4.08 -11.46 -23.93
C ALA A 304 -2.55 -11.44 -23.84
N TYR A 305 -1.96 -10.26 -23.92
CA TYR A 305 -0.52 -10.04 -23.86
C TYR A 305 0.05 -10.35 -22.46
N ASP A 306 -0.76 -10.11 -21.43
CA ASP A 306 -0.47 -10.47 -20.05
C ASP A 306 -0.07 -11.95 -19.90
N LEU A 307 -0.63 -12.88 -20.68
CA LEU A 307 -0.32 -14.32 -20.61
C LEU A 307 1.16 -14.65 -20.79
N HIS A 308 1.93 -13.81 -21.50
CA HIS A 308 3.37 -14.00 -21.71
C HIS A 308 4.26 -13.40 -20.61
N ILE A 309 3.66 -12.73 -19.62
CA ILE A 309 4.35 -12.09 -18.51
C ILE A 309 4.03 -12.88 -17.22
N PRO A 310 5.04 -13.33 -16.46
CA PRO A 310 4.82 -14.01 -15.19
C PRO A 310 3.88 -13.19 -14.28
N PRO A 311 2.86 -13.81 -13.66
CA PRO A 311 1.87 -13.08 -12.85
C PRO A 311 2.49 -12.20 -11.76
N ARG A 312 3.62 -12.63 -11.19
CA ARG A 312 4.35 -11.91 -10.13
C ARG A 312 4.91 -10.54 -10.54
N ILE A 313 5.06 -10.27 -11.83
CA ILE A 313 5.55 -8.97 -12.35
C ILE A 313 4.49 -8.24 -13.17
N ARG A 314 3.24 -8.72 -13.17
CA ARG A 314 2.15 -8.15 -13.95
C ARG A 314 1.44 -7.02 -13.19
N PRO A 315 1.54 -5.75 -13.60
CA PRO A 315 0.80 -4.67 -12.97
C PRO A 315 -0.70 -4.89 -13.17
N SER A 316 -1.52 -4.44 -12.22
CA SER A 316 -2.98 -4.53 -12.40
C SER A 316 -3.47 -3.59 -13.50
N GLU A 317 -4.57 -3.97 -14.17
CA GLU A 317 -5.27 -3.13 -15.16
C GLU A 317 -5.52 -1.71 -14.62
N ASP A 318 -5.93 -1.62 -13.35
CA ASP A 318 -6.16 -0.35 -12.66
C ASP A 318 -4.89 0.51 -12.58
N LEU A 319 -3.74 -0.08 -12.23
CA LEU A 319 -2.47 0.65 -12.16
C LEU A 319 -2.02 1.14 -13.53
N LEU A 320 -2.19 0.33 -14.58
CA LEU A 320 -1.92 0.74 -15.95
C LEU A 320 -2.79 1.93 -16.36
N ARG A 321 -4.07 1.92 -16.01
CA ARG A 321 -5.00 3.05 -16.25
C ARG A 321 -4.63 4.33 -15.52
N HIS A 322 -4.16 4.20 -14.28
CA HIS A 322 -3.65 5.33 -13.51
C HIS A 322 -2.36 5.88 -14.14
N ALA A 323 -1.46 5.01 -14.59
CA ALA A 323 -0.23 5.38 -15.28
C ALA A 323 -0.49 6.06 -16.62
N ALA A 324 -1.47 5.58 -17.39
CA ALA A 324 -1.92 6.21 -18.62
C ALA A 324 -2.39 7.65 -18.38
N SER A 325 -3.20 7.88 -17.35
CA SER A 325 -3.62 9.25 -16.99
C SER A 325 -2.49 10.15 -16.49
N LYS A 326 -1.47 9.57 -15.83
CA LYS A 326 -0.30 10.32 -15.35
C LYS A 326 0.64 10.71 -16.48
N THR A 327 0.92 9.79 -17.39
CA THR A 327 1.95 9.92 -18.43
C THR A 327 1.40 10.47 -19.75
N GLY A 328 0.10 10.32 -19.99
CA GLY A 328 -0.54 10.63 -21.28
C GLY A 328 -0.34 9.55 -22.35
N LEU A 329 0.27 8.41 -22.01
CA LEU A 329 0.49 7.28 -22.93
C LEU A 329 -0.66 6.27 -22.86
N GLU A 330 -0.78 5.42 -23.88
CA GLU A 330 -1.69 4.27 -23.87
C GLU A 330 -1.27 3.25 -22.82
N ALA A 331 -2.23 2.52 -22.25
CA ALA A 331 -1.95 1.58 -21.18
C ALA A 331 -1.16 0.37 -21.69
N LEU A 332 -1.42 -0.06 -22.93
CA LEU A 332 -0.66 -1.10 -23.61
C LEU A 332 0.81 -0.71 -23.80
N ASP A 333 1.08 0.53 -24.20
CA ASP A 333 2.45 1.05 -24.33
C ASP A 333 3.18 1.03 -22.98
N ILE A 334 2.51 1.43 -21.92
CA ILE A 334 3.06 1.42 -20.57
C ILE A 334 3.39 -0.01 -20.12
N GLN A 335 2.52 -0.98 -20.39
CA GLN A 335 2.73 -2.39 -20.08
C GLN A 335 3.95 -2.95 -20.83
N ASN A 336 4.08 -2.65 -22.13
CA ASN A 336 5.25 -3.04 -22.94
C ASN A 336 6.54 -2.43 -22.39
N ARG A 337 6.52 -1.13 -22.06
CA ARG A 337 7.69 -0.44 -21.50
C ARG A 337 8.08 -0.99 -20.12
N TRP A 338 7.11 -1.35 -19.29
CA TRP A 338 7.37 -2.01 -18.02
C TRP A 338 8.05 -3.37 -18.21
N LYS A 339 7.58 -4.17 -19.17
CA LYS A 339 8.19 -5.47 -19.51
C LYS A 339 9.65 -5.29 -19.94
N ASP A 340 9.93 -4.31 -20.79
CA ASP A 340 11.30 -4.05 -21.26
C ASP A 340 12.19 -3.45 -20.16
N ALA A 341 11.63 -2.59 -19.30
CA ALA A 341 12.31 -2.13 -18.10
C ALA A 341 12.67 -3.31 -17.19
N TYR A 342 11.73 -4.21 -16.90
CA TYR A 342 11.98 -5.38 -16.07
C TYR A 342 13.06 -6.30 -16.63
N LYS A 343 13.08 -6.54 -17.95
CA LYS A 343 14.16 -7.32 -18.60
C LYS A 343 15.54 -6.70 -18.36
N ARG A 344 15.65 -5.37 -18.49
CA ARG A 344 16.90 -4.64 -18.22
C ARG A 344 17.30 -4.71 -16.75
N ILE A 345 16.34 -4.57 -15.85
CA ILE A 345 16.53 -4.68 -14.40
C ILE A 345 17.04 -6.07 -14.01
N ALA A 346 16.45 -7.12 -14.60
CA ALA A 346 16.85 -8.50 -14.35
C ALA A 346 18.27 -8.79 -14.91
N ALA A 347 18.63 -8.19 -16.04
CA ALA A 347 19.96 -8.34 -16.64
C ALA A 347 21.05 -7.52 -15.90
N ASN A 348 20.70 -6.34 -15.38
CA ASN A 348 21.63 -5.49 -14.64
C ASN A 348 20.92 -4.78 -13.47
N PRO A 349 20.86 -5.41 -12.29
CA PRO A 349 20.22 -4.83 -11.10
C PRO A 349 20.84 -3.52 -10.63
N ASP A 350 22.13 -3.28 -10.85
CA ASP A 350 22.79 -2.07 -10.36
C ASP A 350 22.63 -0.89 -11.30
N ALA A 351 22.08 -1.11 -12.50
CA ALA A 351 21.81 -0.04 -13.45
C ALA A 351 20.78 0.96 -12.89
N PRO A 352 21.04 2.28 -13.05
CA PRO A 352 20.03 3.28 -12.78
C PRO A 352 18.86 3.13 -13.76
N ILE A 353 17.66 3.39 -13.26
CA ILE A 353 16.39 3.38 -13.99
C ILE A 353 15.82 4.79 -13.94
N GLY A 354 15.16 5.20 -15.02
CA GLY A 354 14.38 6.43 -15.04
C GLY A 354 15.21 7.68 -15.24
N ARG A 355 14.56 8.83 -15.09
CA ARG A 355 15.13 10.14 -15.41
C ARG A 355 16.18 10.57 -14.39
N SER A 356 15.87 10.37 -13.12
CA SER A 356 16.69 10.90 -12.03
C SER A 356 17.99 10.11 -11.85
N GLY A 357 18.00 8.86 -12.32
CA GLY A 357 19.06 7.89 -12.03
C GLY A 357 19.15 7.52 -10.54
N THR A 358 18.19 7.95 -9.71
CA THR A 358 18.19 7.69 -8.27
C THR A 358 17.62 6.32 -7.93
N VAL A 359 16.74 5.78 -8.78
CA VAL A 359 16.15 4.45 -8.61
C VAL A 359 16.99 3.44 -9.38
N THR A 360 17.45 2.37 -8.73
CA THR A 360 18.20 1.28 -9.38
C THR A 360 17.33 0.05 -9.63
N GLY A 361 17.79 -0.85 -10.51
CA GLY A 361 17.24 -2.20 -10.68
C GLY A 361 17.01 -2.93 -9.36
N HIS A 362 18.00 -2.87 -8.47
CA HIS A 362 17.98 -3.51 -7.18
C HIS A 362 16.82 -3.02 -6.31
N TYR A 363 16.55 -1.71 -6.32
CA TYR A 363 15.43 -1.14 -5.57
C TYR A 363 14.07 -1.63 -6.09
N ILE A 364 13.91 -1.74 -7.40
CA ILE A 364 12.67 -2.28 -8.00
C ILE A 364 12.51 -3.78 -7.70
N LEU A 365 13.59 -4.56 -7.71
CA LEU A 365 13.56 -5.97 -7.33
C LEU A 365 13.21 -6.15 -5.85
N LEU A 366 13.72 -5.29 -4.97
CA LEU A 366 13.36 -5.29 -3.55
C LEU A 366 11.88 -4.94 -3.36
N ALA A 367 11.36 -3.95 -4.08
CA ALA A 367 9.94 -3.61 -4.09
C ALA A 367 9.07 -4.78 -4.59
N LEU A 368 9.51 -5.52 -5.61
CA LEU A 368 8.83 -6.72 -6.11
C LEU A 368 8.77 -7.85 -5.08
N ALA A 369 9.81 -8.00 -4.26
CA ALA A 369 9.85 -8.97 -3.16
C ALA A 369 9.07 -8.50 -1.92
N GLY A 370 8.73 -7.21 -1.85
CA GLY A 370 7.99 -6.61 -0.75
C GLY A 370 6.51 -7.06 -0.68
N PRO A 371 5.81 -6.74 0.42
CA PRO A 371 4.43 -7.17 0.65
C PRO A 371 3.43 -6.62 -0.37
N ARG A 372 3.74 -5.48 -1.01
CA ARG A 372 2.90 -4.90 -2.08
C ARG A 372 3.26 -5.43 -3.49
N GLY A 373 4.36 -6.18 -3.59
CA GLY A 373 4.85 -6.83 -4.80
C GLY A 373 4.93 -5.90 -6.02
N VAL A 374 4.42 -6.39 -7.16
CA VAL A 374 4.41 -5.65 -8.43
C VAL A 374 3.78 -4.26 -8.35
N GLY A 375 2.79 -4.05 -7.48
CA GLY A 375 2.12 -2.76 -7.39
C GLY A 375 3.06 -1.64 -6.95
N GLU A 376 3.88 -1.91 -5.94
CA GLU A 376 4.88 -0.96 -5.43
C GLU A 376 6.02 -0.76 -6.42
N ALA A 377 6.56 -1.86 -6.96
CA ALA A 377 7.62 -1.82 -7.94
C ALA A 377 7.24 -1.01 -9.19
N PHE A 378 6.03 -1.24 -9.71
CA PHE A 378 5.51 -0.52 -10.87
C PHE A 378 5.26 0.96 -10.56
N GLU A 379 4.73 1.28 -9.37
CA GLU A 379 4.53 2.66 -8.92
C GLU A 379 5.85 3.43 -8.86
N THR A 380 6.88 2.85 -8.24
CA THR A 380 8.22 3.45 -8.17
C THR A 380 8.79 3.68 -9.57
N TRP A 381 8.68 2.69 -10.45
CA TRP A 381 9.16 2.83 -11.83
C TRP A 381 8.43 3.95 -12.59
N ILE A 382 7.10 4.05 -12.48
CA ILE A 382 6.31 5.13 -13.09
C ILE A 382 6.57 6.50 -12.45
N GLU A 383 7.04 6.55 -11.21
CA GLU A 383 7.42 7.80 -10.55
C GLU A 383 8.68 8.43 -11.12
N ASP A 384 9.64 7.62 -11.55
CA ASP A 384 10.87 8.10 -12.21
C ASP A 384 10.86 7.93 -13.74
N TYR A 385 9.72 7.53 -14.31
CA TYR A 385 9.59 7.29 -15.75
C TYR A 385 9.74 8.58 -16.57
N GLU A 386 10.68 8.58 -17.51
CA GLU A 386 10.78 9.59 -18.57
C GLU A 386 10.16 9.04 -19.86
N PRO A 387 9.13 9.70 -20.42
CA PRO A 387 8.76 9.38 -21.79
C PRO A 387 9.95 9.74 -22.69
N PRO A 388 10.33 8.89 -23.66
CA PRO A 388 11.32 9.27 -24.65
C PRO A 388 10.84 10.58 -25.26
N ILE A 389 11.70 11.60 -25.20
CA ILE A 389 11.43 12.88 -25.83
C ILE A 389 11.28 12.57 -27.31
N LEU A 390 10.06 12.56 -27.81
CA LEU A 390 9.80 12.56 -29.23
C LEU A 390 10.28 13.93 -29.73
N VAL A 391 11.55 14.02 -30.11
CA VAL A 391 12.08 15.21 -30.78
C VAL A 391 11.35 15.29 -32.11
N ALA A 392 10.32 16.15 -32.15
CA ALA A 392 9.54 16.40 -33.35
C ALA A 392 10.50 16.86 -34.47
N GLY A 393 10.77 15.98 -35.44
CA GLY A 393 11.61 16.27 -36.60
C GLY A 393 12.97 15.56 -36.66
N GLN A 394 13.34 14.75 -35.66
CA GLN A 394 14.48 13.84 -35.78
C GLN A 394 14.00 12.39 -35.64
N THR A 395 13.65 11.77 -36.76
CA THR A 395 13.92 10.34 -36.96
C THR A 395 15.43 10.18 -37.08
N ALA A 396 16.17 10.45 -36.01
CA ALA A 396 17.50 9.90 -35.87
C ALA A 396 17.28 8.42 -35.55
N ILE A 397 17.21 7.63 -36.63
CA ILE A 397 17.66 6.25 -36.61
C ILE A 397 19.13 6.37 -36.16
N VAL A 398 19.35 6.29 -34.85
CA VAL A 398 20.64 5.83 -34.37
C VAL A 398 20.65 4.39 -34.80
N ASP A 399 21.46 4.08 -35.81
CA ASP A 399 21.78 2.73 -36.21
C ASP A 399 22.31 1.99 -34.98
N ALA A 400 21.38 1.28 -34.34
CA ALA A 400 21.63 0.18 -33.45
C ALA A 400 21.44 -1.10 -34.29
N ASP A 401 22.29 -1.27 -35.30
CA ASP A 401 22.83 -2.60 -35.57
C ASP A 401 23.71 -2.90 -34.34
N ASP A 402 23.23 -3.55 -33.28
CA ASP A 402 23.16 -5.01 -33.25
C ASP A 402 22.22 -5.54 -32.14
N VAL A 403 20.98 -5.06 -32.07
CA VAL A 403 19.91 -5.80 -31.36
C VAL A 403 18.68 -5.81 -32.24
N ALA A 404 18.61 -6.86 -33.06
CA ALA A 404 17.44 -7.22 -33.84
C ALA A 404 16.16 -7.01 -33.01
N ALA A 405 15.16 -6.36 -33.64
CA ALA A 405 13.78 -6.39 -33.15
C ALA A 405 13.47 -7.82 -32.70
N PRO A 406 12.77 -8.05 -31.56
CA PRO A 406 12.37 -9.39 -31.20
C PRO A 406 11.49 -9.90 -32.32
N VAL A 407 12.10 -10.68 -33.20
CA VAL A 407 11.45 -11.67 -34.01
C VAL A 407 10.53 -12.35 -33.03
N ILE A 408 9.22 -12.20 -33.22
CA ILE A 408 8.26 -13.09 -32.62
C ILE A 408 8.64 -14.44 -33.22
N TYR A 409 9.55 -15.15 -32.55
CA TYR A 409 9.85 -16.51 -32.89
C TYR A 409 8.53 -17.21 -32.63
N ALA A 410 7.80 -17.47 -33.72
CA ALA A 410 6.99 -18.67 -33.78
C ALA A 410 7.83 -19.75 -33.09
N PRO A 411 7.32 -20.43 -32.05
CA PRO A 411 8.11 -21.36 -31.27
C PRO A 411 8.89 -22.20 -32.25
N SER A 412 10.22 -22.24 -32.06
CA SER A 412 11.11 -22.84 -33.04
C SER A 412 10.52 -24.19 -33.47
N PRO A 413 10.69 -24.65 -34.72
CA PRO A 413 10.18 -25.95 -35.14
C PRO A 413 10.50 -27.07 -34.12
N ARG A 414 11.65 -26.94 -33.43
CA ARG A 414 12.05 -27.79 -32.29
C ARG A 414 11.17 -27.62 -31.05
N SER A 415 10.81 -26.42 -30.64
CA SER A 415 9.90 -26.14 -29.50
C SER A 415 8.48 -26.64 -29.77
N ARG A 416 7.96 -26.45 -30.99
CA ARG A 416 6.65 -27.03 -31.38
C ARG A 416 6.69 -28.55 -31.35
N SER A 417 7.74 -29.14 -31.89
CA SER A 417 7.94 -30.60 -31.87
C SER A 417 8.06 -31.14 -30.43
N ARG A 418 8.75 -30.45 -29.52
CA ARG A 418 8.82 -30.83 -28.09
C ARG A 418 7.45 -30.80 -27.41
N ILE A 419 6.64 -29.77 -27.69
CA ILE A 419 5.29 -29.66 -27.12
C ILE A 419 4.37 -30.75 -27.65
N GLU A 420 4.42 -31.06 -28.95
CA GLU A 420 3.64 -32.17 -29.51
C GLU A 420 4.10 -33.52 -28.96
N LEU A 421 5.40 -33.76 -28.79
CA LEU A 421 5.92 -34.96 -28.14
C LEU A 421 5.49 -35.07 -26.67
N ALA A 422 5.48 -33.95 -25.93
CA ALA A 422 4.98 -33.92 -24.56
C ALA A 422 3.48 -34.21 -24.47
N LYS A 423 2.71 -33.70 -25.44
CA LYS A 423 1.28 -33.97 -25.56
C LYS A 423 1.02 -35.45 -25.86
N GLU A 424 1.69 -36.02 -26.86
CA GLU A 424 1.57 -37.45 -27.20
C GLU A 424 1.93 -38.34 -26.00
N GLU A 425 3.00 -38.00 -25.28
CA GLU A 425 3.42 -38.76 -24.10
C GLU A 425 2.42 -38.60 -22.94
N ALA A 426 1.90 -37.39 -22.71
CA ALA A 426 0.85 -37.15 -21.71
C ALA A 426 -0.41 -37.96 -22.02
N GLU A 427 -0.82 -38.04 -23.30
CA GLU A 427 -1.94 -38.87 -23.75
C GLU A 427 -1.66 -40.36 -23.47
N ARG A 428 -0.46 -40.87 -23.76
CA ARG A 428 -0.08 -42.26 -23.43
C ARG A 428 -0.15 -42.54 -21.92
N VAL A 429 0.31 -41.61 -21.08
CA VAL A 429 0.24 -41.75 -19.62
C VAL A 429 -1.21 -41.72 -19.13
N LEU A 430 -2.04 -40.83 -19.67
CA LEU A 430 -3.48 -40.80 -19.35
C LEU A 430 -4.17 -42.11 -19.74
N HIS A 431 -3.80 -42.68 -20.88
CA HIS A 431 -4.27 -43.99 -21.35
C HIS A 431 -3.87 -45.12 -20.39
N ALA A 432 -2.60 -45.15 -19.96
CA ALA A 432 -2.11 -46.09 -18.94
C ALA A 432 -2.83 -45.92 -17.59
N LEU A 433 -3.07 -44.67 -17.15
CA LEU A 433 -3.79 -44.34 -15.92
C LEU A 433 -5.29 -44.68 -15.96
N ASN A 434 -5.89 -44.75 -17.15
CA ASN A 434 -7.29 -45.10 -17.37
C ASN A 434 -7.48 -46.59 -17.73
N GLY A 435 -6.39 -47.36 -17.84
CA GLY A 435 -6.41 -48.79 -18.17
C GLY A 435 -6.81 -49.09 -19.62
N PHE A 436 -6.62 -48.14 -20.55
CA PHE A 436 -7.09 -48.25 -21.93
C PHE A 436 -5.98 -47.89 -22.93
N ASP A 437 -5.52 -48.87 -23.72
CA ASP A 437 -4.58 -48.67 -24.83
C ASP A 437 -5.34 -48.32 -26.13
N PRO A 438 -5.08 -47.16 -26.78
CA PRO A 438 -5.74 -46.76 -28.02
C PRO A 438 -5.25 -47.51 -29.27
N SER A 439 -4.12 -48.23 -29.21
CA SER A 439 -3.59 -48.99 -30.35
C SER A 439 -4.35 -50.28 -30.64
N GLY A 440 -5.24 -50.71 -29.74
CA GLY A 440 -5.97 -51.98 -29.84
C GLY A 440 -5.07 -53.22 -29.74
N ALA A 441 -3.75 -53.05 -29.67
CA ALA A 441 -2.79 -54.12 -29.60
C ALA A 441 -2.26 -54.24 -28.17
N TYR A 442 -2.89 -55.15 -27.42
CA TYR A 442 -2.43 -55.65 -26.12
C TYR A 442 -2.90 -54.86 -24.87
N ARG A 443 -4.02 -55.31 -24.28
CA ARG A 443 -4.23 -55.08 -22.83
C ARG A 443 -3.16 -55.88 -22.08
N PRO A 444 -2.24 -55.27 -21.32
CA PRO A 444 -1.34 -56.05 -20.49
C PRO A 444 -2.20 -56.85 -19.50
N LYS A 445 -2.06 -58.18 -19.51
CA LYS A 445 -2.70 -59.09 -18.53
C LYS A 445 -2.23 -58.85 -17.09
N PHE A 446 -1.28 -57.94 -16.88
CA PHE A 446 -0.70 -57.61 -15.60
C PHE A 446 -0.97 -56.15 -15.26
N PRO A 447 -1.29 -55.83 -13.99
CA PRO A 447 -1.44 -54.45 -13.54
C PRO A 447 -0.14 -53.70 -13.83
N ILE A 448 -0.26 -52.50 -14.40
CA ILE A 448 0.88 -51.61 -14.62
C ILE A 448 1.54 -51.38 -13.27
N SER A 449 2.82 -51.75 -13.16
CA SER A 449 3.59 -51.66 -11.92
C SER A 449 3.60 -50.23 -11.39
N ALA A 450 3.55 -50.05 -10.07
CA ALA A 450 3.72 -48.74 -9.43
C ALA A 450 4.97 -48.01 -9.92
N PHE A 451 6.05 -48.78 -10.17
CA PHE A 451 7.31 -48.29 -10.71
C PHE A 451 7.17 -47.53 -12.05
N TYR A 452 6.19 -47.91 -12.87
CA TYR A 452 5.93 -47.20 -14.14
C TYR A 452 5.47 -45.76 -13.87
N PHE A 453 4.56 -45.53 -12.94
CA PHE A 453 4.07 -44.19 -12.63
C PHE A 453 5.06 -43.38 -11.79
N GLU A 454 5.82 -44.04 -10.91
CA GLU A 454 6.92 -43.42 -10.17
C GLU A 454 7.99 -42.85 -11.09
N SER A 455 8.27 -43.52 -12.23
CA SER A 455 9.24 -42.99 -13.20
C SER A 455 8.84 -41.60 -13.70
N TYR A 456 7.56 -41.34 -13.97
CA TYR A 456 7.07 -40.01 -14.39
C TYR A 456 7.11 -38.95 -13.29
N CYS A 457 7.49 -39.29 -12.06
CA CYS A 457 7.79 -38.33 -11.00
C CYS A 457 9.28 -37.93 -10.95
N ASP A 458 10.10 -38.46 -11.85
CA ASP A 458 11.47 -37.98 -12.04
C ASP A 458 11.45 -36.71 -12.93
N PRO A 459 11.90 -35.54 -12.42
CA PRO A 459 11.90 -34.29 -13.18
C PRO A 459 12.81 -34.33 -14.42
N ASP A 460 13.73 -35.29 -14.51
CA ASP A 460 14.63 -35.46 -15.65
C ASP A 460 13.98 -36.24 -16.81
N ILE A 461 12.76 -36.77 -16.63
CA ILE A 461 12.05 -37.43 -17.73
C ILE A 461 11.73 -36.42 -18.85
N PRO A 462 11.89 -36.82 -20.14
CA PRO A 462 11.77 -35.91 -21.26
C PRO A 462 10.48 -35.09 -21.30
N ILE A 463 9.34 -35.61 -20.84
CA ILE A 463 8.07 -34.88 -20.83
C ILE A 463 8.14 -33.56 -20.04
N TRP A 464 8.85 -33.54 -18.91
CA TRP A 464 9.02 -32.35 -18.07
C TRP A 464 10.05 -31.39 -18.65
N ALA A 465 11.12 -31.94 -19.22
CA ALA A 465 12.10 -31.15 -19.94
C ALA A 465 11.48 -30.49 -21.18
N TRP A 466 10.62 -31.18 -21.93
CA TRP A 466 9.99 -30.70 -23.16
C TRP A 466 9.05 -29.52 -22.97
N ILE A 467 8.43 -29.40 -21.79
CA ILE A 467 7.58 -28.27 -21.40
C ILE A 467 8.35 -27.18 -20.63
N ASP A 468 9.67 -27.32 -20.51
CA ASP A 468 10.56 -26.45 -19.71
C ASP A 468 10.01 -26.24 -18.28
N ALA A 469 9.71 -27.35 -17.59
CA ALA A 469 9.07 -27.37 -16.27
C ALA A 469 9.76 -26.46 -15.24
N SER A 470 8.98 -25.72 -14.45
CA SER A 470 9.53 -24.83 -13.42
C SER A 470 10.06 -25.60 -12.21
N GLN A 471 10.77 -24.87 -11.34
CA GLN A 471 11.22 -25.39 -10.04
C GLN A 471 10.06 -25.88 -9.16
N ASN A 472 8.86 -25.31 -9.28
CA ASN A 472 7.69 -25.76 -8.51
C ASN A 472 7.20 -27.12 -9.01
N VAL A 473 7.17 -27.31 -10.33
CA VAL A 473 6.81 -28.59 -10.95
C VAL A 473 7.82 -29.66 -10.53
N ALA A 474 9.13 -29.38 -10.64
CA ALA A 474 10.17 -30.32 -10.20
C ALA A 474 10.05 -30.67 -8.70
N ALA A 475 9.80 -29.68 -7.84
CA ALA A 475 9.60 -29.91 -6.41
C ALA A 475 8.33 -30.74 -6.12
N ALA A 476 7.23 -30.47 -6.82
CA ALA A 476 5.98 -31.22 -6.69
C ALA A 476 6.14 -32.68 -7.14
N LEU A 477 6.90 -32.93 -8.21
CA LEU A 477 7.23 -34.28 -8.68
C LEU A 477 8.05 -35.05 -7.63
N GLY A 478 9.01 -34.39 -6.97
CA GLY A 478 9.76 -34.98 -5.85
C GLY A 478 8.89 -35.35 -4.64
N VAL A 479 7.79 -34.61 -4.40
CA VAL A 479 6.77 -34.95 -3.40
C VAL A 479 5.91 -36.12 -3.87
N LEU A 480 5.45 -36.11 -5.12
CA LEU A 480 4.63 -37.19 -5.68
C LEU A 480 5.36 -38.53 -5.74
N ALA A 481 6.68 -38.52 -5.98
CA ALA A 481 7.52 -39.73 -5.96
C ALA A 481 7.52 -40.45 -4.60
N GLN A 482 7.11 -39.77 -3.52
CA GLN A 482 7.02 -40.32 -2.17
C GLN A 482 5.57 -40.55 -1.71
N ALA A 483 4.59 -40.22 -2.55
CA ALA A 483 3.17 -40.33 -2.21
C ALA A 483 2.66 -41.78 -2.34
N GLU A 484 1.54 -42.08 -1.67
CA GLU A 484 0.83 -43.34 -1.90
C GLU A 484 0.34 -43.42 -3.35
N LEU A 485 0.27 -44.64 -3.89
CA LEU A 485 0.00 -44.89 -5.31
C LEU A 485 -1.29 -44.22 -5.81
N ASP A 486 -2.34 -44.17 -4.98
CA ASP A 486 -3.61 -43.56 -5.35
C ASP A 486 -3.52 -42.03 -5.43
N THR A 487 -2.83 -41.40 -4.47
CA THR A 487 -2.54 -39.96 -4.49
C THR A 487 -1.65 -39.59 -5.69
N LEU A 488 -0.62 -40.40 -5.95
CA LEU A 488 0.26 -40.24 -7.12
C LEU A 488 -0.57 -40.27 -8.40
N LYS A 489 -1.42 -41.28 -8.58
CA LYS A 489 -2.26 -41.43 -9.78
C LYS A 489 -3.22 -40.26 -9.98
N ILE A 490 -3.84 -39.74 -8.91
CA ILE A 490 -4.78 -38.61 -9.00
C ILE A 490 -4.06 -37.36 -9.51
N HIS A 491 -2.96 -36.99 -8.88
CA HIS A 491 -2.22 -35.77 -9.22
C HIS A 491 -1.51 -35.88 -10.57
N LEU A 492 -0.91 -37.04 -10.87
CA LEU A 492 -0.30 -37.31 -12.16
C LEU A 492 -1.34 -37.24 -13.29
N ARG A 493 -2.56 -37.79 -13.10
CA ARG A 493 -3.65 -37.67 -14.08
C ARG A 493 -4.01 -36.21 -14.36
N ARG A 494 -4.07 -35.37 -13.32
CA ARG A 494 -4.40 -33.94 -13.47
C ARG A 494 -3.31 -33.20 -14.25
N MET A 495 -2.03 -33.45 -13.93
CA MET A 495 -0.91 -32.83 -14.63
C MET A 495 -0.84 -33.28 -16.10
N MET A 496 -1.03 -34.57 -16.37
CA MET A 496 -1.01 -35.09 -17.75
C MET A 496 -2.21 -34.58 -18.56
N SER A 497 -3.40 -34.44 -17.95
CA SER A 497 -4.56 -33.82 -18.59
C SER A 497 -4.27 -32.38 -19.01
N ALA A 498 -3.65 -31.59 -18.12
CA ALA A 498 -3.27 -30.22 -18.41
C ALA A 498 -2.20 -30.13 -19.53
N ILE A 499 -1.22 -31.03 -19.56
CA ILE A 499 -0.23 -31.09 -20.66
C ILE A 499 -0.91 -31.47 -21.98
N ALA A 500 -1.83 -32.45 -21.98
CA ALA A 500 -2.54 -32.89 -23.17
C ALA A 500 -3.39 -31.77 -23.80
N THR A 501 -3.96 -30.89 -22.98
CA THR A 501 -4.70 -29.70 -23.43
C THR A 501 -3.82 -28.46 -23.61
N GLN A 502 -2.50 -28.60 -23.48
CA GLN A 502 -1.51 -27.51 -23.57
C GLN A 502 -1.76 -26.36 -22.58
N ASP A 503 -2.35 -26.65 -21.41
CA ASP A 503 -2.60 -25.70 -20.33
C ASP A 503 -1.50 -25.77 -19.27
N PHE A 504 -0.33 -25.22 -19.60
CA PHE A 504 0.83 -25.24 -18.70
C PHE A 504 0.64 -24.38 -17.44
N ALA A 505 -0.25 -23.40 -17.48
CA ALA A 505 -0.62 -22.64 -16.29
C ALA A 505 -1.36 -23.53 -15.28
N LYS A 506 -2.20 -24.45 -15.77
CA LYS A 506 -2.85 -25.44 -14.91
C LYS A 506 -1.89 -26.45 -14.30
N VAL A 507 -0.83 -26.83 -15.02
CA VAL A 507 0.25 -27.68 -14.47
C VAL A 507 0.92 -27.01 -13.25
N GLU A 508 1.21 -25.71 -13.34
CA GLU A 508 1.77 -24.92 -12.22
C GLU A 508 0.81 -24.81 -11.03
N GLU A 509 -0.48 -24.60 -11.29
CA GLU A 509 -1.51 -24.55 -10.25
C GLU A 509 -1.56 -25.88 -9.48
N ILE A 510 -1.57 -27.01 -10.19
CA ILE A 510 -1.56 -28.35 -9.60
C ILE A 510 -0.27 -28.59 -8.81
N ALA A 511 0.89 -28.16 -9.32
CA ALA A 511 2.16 -28.27 -8.60
C ALA A 511 2.14 -27.49 -7.27
N CYS A 512 1.59 -26.27 -7.27
CA CYS A 512 1.44 -25.48 -6.04
C CYS A 512 0.48 -26.14 -5.04
N GLU A 513 -0.59 -26.75 -5.53
CA GLU A 513 -1.55 -27.50 -4.70
C GLU A 513 -0.87 -28.68 -4.00
N ILE A 514 -0.14 -29.52 -4.73
CA ILE A 514 0.63 -30.65 -4.18
C ILE A 514 1.60 -30.19 -3.09
N LEU A 515 2.34 -29.10 -3.34
CA LEU A 515 3.29 -28.54 -2.37
C LEU A 515 2.58 -27.99 -1.12
N SER A 516 1.36 -27.47 -1.27
CA SER A 516 0.56 -26.97 -0.14
C SER A 516 0.00 -28.11 0.71
N GLU A 517 -0.48 -29.18 0.10
CA GLU A 517 -0.96 -30.39 0.79
C GLU A 517 0.17 -31.05 1.59
N ALA A 518 1.36 -31.15 1.00
CA ALA A 518 2.53 -31.73 1.65
C ALA A 518 3.00 -30.94 2.89
N ARG A 519 2.78 -29.62 2.92
CA ARG A 519 3.10 -28.77 4.09
C ARG A 519 2.11 -28.95 5.24
N LEU A 520 0.87 -29.33 4.94
CA LEU A 520 -0.19 -29.54 5.92
C LEU A 520 -0.23 -30.96 6.48
N ALA A 521 0.39 -31.93 5.78
CA ALA A 521 0.47 -33.29 6.24
C ALA A 521 1.37 -33.40 7.50
N PRO A 522 0.89 -34.03 8.60
CA PRO A 522 1.74 -34.28 9.76
C PRO A 522 2.93 -35.13 9.35
N ALA A 523 4.14 -34.79 9.84
CA ALA A 523 5.37 -35.49 9.49
C ALA A 523 5.22 -36.99 9.78
N ARG A 524 5.00 -37.80 8.73
CA ARG A 524 4.94 -39.26 8.89
C ARG A 524 6.31 -39.74 9.36
N PRO A 525 6.39 -40.60 10.40
CA PRO A 525 7.65 -41.17 10.82
C PRO A 525 8.27 -41.90 9.63
N ARG A 526 9.48 -41.49 9.23
CA ARG A 526 10.25 -42.19 8.19
C ARG A 526 10.56 -43.59 8.70
N PHE A 527 9.78 -44.58 8.31
CA PHE A 527 10.18 -45.96 8.50
C PHE A 527 11.46 -46.20 7.67
N PRO A 528 12.55 -46.72 8.27
CA PRO A 528 13.76 -47.00 7.53
C PRO A 528 13.42 -47.97 6.40
N LYS A 529 13.82 -47.63 5.16
CA LYS A 529 13.71 -48.52 4.01
C LYS A 529 14.28 -49.88 4.41
N ARG A 530 13.44 -50.92 4.40
CA ARG A 530 13.86 -52.33 4.54
C ARG A 530 14.91 -52.58 3.45
N GLN A 531 16.19 -52.64 3.84
CA GLN A 531 17.20 -53.29 3.02
C GLN A 531 16.80 -54.76 2.95
N GLY A 532 16.39 -55.20 1.76
CA GLY A 532 16.10 -56.60 1.51
C GLY A 532 17.38 -57.41 1.61
N ASN A 533 17.56 -58.13 2.71
CA ASN A 533 18.42 -59.30 2.76
C ASN A 533 17.55 -60.55 2.72
N SER A 534 17.79 -61.35 1.69
CA SER A 534 17.38 -62.75 1.60
C SER A 534 17.98 -63.55 2.75
N SER A 535 17.19 -64.41 3.40
CA SER A 535 17.49 -65.82 3.73
C SER A 535 16.90 -66.27 5.08
N ILE A 536 16.09 -67.35 5.02
CA ILE A 536 16.12 -68.55 5.87
C ILE A 536 15.48 -68.50 7.30
N ILE A 537 14.39 -69.28 7.42
CA ILE A 537 13.91 -70.19 8.50
C ILE A 537 13.73 -69.67 9.94
N GLY A 538 12.54 -69.94 10.54
CA GLY A 538 12.44 -70.37 11.95
C GLY A 538 11.29 -69.81 12.80
N ASN A 539 10.30 -70.69 13.06
CA ASN A 539 9.31 -70.85 14.15
C ASN A 539 9.13 -69.85 15.32
N ASP A 540 7.84 -69.77 15.71
CA ASP A 540 7.22 -69.73 17.05
C ASP A 540 7.79 -68.85 18.18
N GLU A 541 6.96 -67.97 18.75
CA GLU A 541 6.26 -68.18 20.04
C GLU A 541 5.53 -66.90 20.49
N ALA A 542 4.40 -67.12 21.18
CA ALA A 542 3.53 -66.11 21.76
C ALA A 542 3.99 -65.72 23.17
N ILE A 543 3.89 -64.44 23.57
CA ILE A 543 3.82 -64.03 24.99
C ILE A 543 2.88 -62.83 25.15
N ALA A 544 1.96 -62.97 26.09
CA ALA A 544 1.03 -61.98 26.60
C ALA A 544 1.65 -61.12 27.73
N CYS A 545 1.09 -59.91 27.95
CA CYS A 545 0.82 -59.25 29.25
C CYS A 545 0.46 -57.77 28.97
N ASN A 546 -0.69 -57.20 29.33
CA ASN A 546 -1.41 -57.05 30.61
C ASN A 546 -0.94 -55.83 31.43
N SER A 547 -1.87 -54.87 31.64
CA SER A 547 -1.93 -53.74 32.61
C SER A 547 -2.55 -52.52 31.90
N GLY A 548 -3.58 -51.82 32.34
CA GLY A 548 -4.18 -51.63 33.66
C GLY A 548 -4.49 -50.13 33.75
N CYS A 549 -5.74 -49.71 33.52
CA CYS A 549 -6.18 -48.32 33.69
C CYS A 549 -7.02 -48.22 34.96
N VAL A 550 -6.59 -47.32 35.85
CA VAL A 550 -7.32 -46.87 37.04
C VAL A 550 -7.79 -45.45 36.74
N ASP A 551 -9.09 -45.25 36.84
CA ASP A 551 -9.78 -43.96 36.84
C ASP A 551 -9.40 -43.15 38.08
N LEU A 552 -9.23 -41.84 37.93
CA LEU A 552 -9.37 -40.91 39.06
C LEU A 552 -10.10 -39.64 38.62
N GLU A 553 -11.24 -39.46 39.27
CA GLU A 553 -12.18 -38.37 39.20
C GLU A 553 -11.64 -37.06 39.80
N SER A 554 -12.24 -36.01 39.29
CA SER A 554 -12.42 -34.65 39.80
C SER A 554 -12.61 -34.50 41.30
N ALA A 555 -12.03 -33.42 41.85
CA ALA A 555 -12.58 -32.72 43.01
C ALA A 555 -12.38 -31.20 42.86
N ASP A 556 -13.50 -30.49 42.81
CA ASP A 556 -13.62 -29.06 43.06
C ASP A 556 -13.23 -28.70 44.50
N ALA A 557 -12.61 -27.53 44.68
CA ALA A 557 -12.63 -26.83 45.95
C ALA A 557 -12.54 -25.30 45.75
N LEU A 558 -13.59 -24.63 46.21
CA LEU A 558 -13.69 -23.20 46.47
C LEU A 558 -12.73 -22.78 47.60
N GLY A 559 -12.20 -21.55 47.52
CA GLY A 559 -11.74 -20.82 48.70
C GLY A 559 -10.63 -19.78 48.47
N HIS A 560 -11.04 -18.51 48.45
CA HIS A 560 -10.27 -17.25 48.50
C HIS A 560 -9.63 -16.69 47.22
#